data_AF-A0A1M6WV49-F1
#
_entry.id   AF-A0A1M6WV49-F1
#
_cell.length_a   1.000
_cell.length_b   1.000
_cell.length_c   1.000
_cell.angle_alpha   90.00
_cell.angle_beta   90.00
_cell.angle_gamma   90.00
#
_symmetry.space_group_name_H-M   'P 1'
#
loop_
_entity.id
_entity.type
_entity.pdbx_description
1 polymer ?
#
loop_
_entity_poly.entity_id
_entity_poly.type
_entity_poly.pdbx_seq_one_letter_code
_entity_poly.pdbx_strand_id
1 'polypeptide(L)'
;MGTKEYMTMMSDYTKCQYGSMKNQINMINDHGVLSRKTGKAVLNANDHKWQDNILGYGMCSAFCDDNNKLTKMINSAQQNENRFVRPRVKCVCHAQTEEAWRNVYKHFVIEGAPVLTKDSFLECKFGGIIRFCAPPKPGDTDAPQTVGEQVTNNIMEKLDSLQKKREAIKIVLPRKKFVK
;
A
#
# COMPACT_ATOMS: atom_id res chain seq x y z
N MET A 1 -21.68 7.82 -27.37
CA MET A 1 -20.81 6.96 -26.54
C MET A 1 -20.03 7.87 -25.60
N GLY A 2 -20.19 7.73 -24.29
CA GLY A 2 -19.44 8.54 -23.33
C GLY A 2 -17.95 8.28 -23.46
N THR A 3 -17.12 9.32 -23.32
CA THR A 3 -15.66 9.21 -23.33
C THR A 3 -15.21 8.31 -22.18
N LYS A 4 -14.60 7.17 -22.49
CA LYS A 4 -13.99 6.29 -21.47
C LYS A 4 -12.71 6.94 -20.93
N GLU A 5 -12.58 6.96 -19.62
CA GLU A 5 -11.37 7.41 -18.94
C GLU A 5 -10.37 6.24 -18.86
N TYR A 6 -9.17 6.47 -19.38
CA TYR A 6 -8.06 5.52 -19.33
C TYR A 6 -7.18 5.79 -18.11
N MET A 7 -6.78 4.72 -17.44
CA MET A 7 -5.96 4.82 -16.24
C MET A 7 -4.50 5.08 -16.62
N THR A 8 -3.83 5.95 -15.88
CA THR A 8 -2.44 6.32 -16.14
C THR A 8 -1.53 6.09 -14.94
N MET A 9 -0.25 5.84 -15.22
CA MET A 9 0.77 5.64 -14.19
C MET A 9 0.93 6.89 -13.32
N MET A 10 1.28 6.70 -12.05
CA MET A 10 1.57 7.76 -11.06
C MET A 10 0.47 8.81 -10.83
N SER A 11 -0.69 8.70 -11.47
CA SER A 11 -1.86 9.55 -11.23
C SER A 11 -2.98 8.76 -10.58
N ASP A 12 -3.20 7.53 -11.03
CA ASP A 12 -4.28 6.68 -10.57
C ASP A 12 -3.84 5.79 -9.42
N TYR A 13 -4.71 5.69 -8.43
CA TYR A 13 -4.51 4.87 -7.25
C TYR A 13 -5.27 3.56 -7.37
N THR A 14 -4.69 2.53 -6.79
CA THR A 14 -5.27 1.20 -6.64
C THR A 14 -5.25 0.78 -5.19
N LYS A 15 -6.13 -0.17 -4.84
CA LYS A 15 -6.15 -0.79 -3.51
C LYS A 15 -6.47 -2.27 -3.65
N CYS A 16 -5.71 -3.11 -2.95
CA CYS A 16 -6.06 -4.49 -2.71
C CYS A 16 -7.14 -4.58 -1.63
N GLN A 17 -8.16 -5.42 -1.85
CA GLN A 17 -9.23 -5.68 -0.88
C GLN A 17 -8.73 -6.04 0.52
N TYR A 18 -7.60 -6.76 0.60
CA TYR A 18 -7.00 -7.17 1.87
C TYR A 18 -5.80 -6.30 2.28
N GLY A 19 -5.42 -5.32 1.47
CA GLY A 19 -4.30 -4.42 1.72
C GLY A 19 -4.69 -3.26 2.63
N SER A 20 -3.80 -2.88 3.55
CA SER A 20 -4.01 -1.77 4.46
C SER A 20 -3.83 -0.39 3.81
N MET A 21 -3.13 -0.29 2.68
CA MET A 21 -2.85 0.98 2.02
C MET A 21 -3.25 0.98 0.54
N LYS A 22 -3.50 2.17 0.01
CA LYS A 22 -3.59 2.46 -1.43
C LYS A 22 -2.18 2.57 -2.00
N ASN A 23 -2.03 2.29 -3.28
CA ASN A 23 -0.77 2.52 -3.98
C ASN A 23 -1.01 2.92 -5.44
N GLN A 24 -0.04 3.60 -6.03
CA GLN A 24 -0.07 3.96 -7.44
C GLN A 24 0.59 2.85 -8.26
N ILE A 25 0.16 2.72 -9.51
CA ILE A 25 0.88 1.90 -10.48
C ILE A 25 2.01 2.77 -11.05
N ASN A 26 3.23 2.24 -11.00
CA ASN A 26 4.40 2.89 -11.56
C ASN A 26 5.02 1.98 -12.63
N MET A 27 5.74 2.51 -13.59
CA MET A 27 6.42 1.70 -14.60
C MET A 27 7.82 2.27 -14.81
N ILE A 28 8.82 1.39 -14.93
CA ILE A 28 10.21 1.83 -15.20
C ILE A 28 10.31 2.37 -16.62
N ASN A 29 9.73 1.64 -17.58
CA ASN A 29 9.63 2.03 -18.97
C ASN A 29 8.15 2.23 -19.30
N ASP A 30 7.79 3.40 -19.81
CA ASP A 30 6.44 3.63 -20.33
C ASP A 30 6.29 3.16 -21.79
N HIS A 31 5.05 3.08 -22.25
CA HIS A 31 4.73 2.63 -23.62
C HIS A 31 4.76 3.76 -24.67
N GLY A 32 5.21 4.96 -24.33
CA GLY A 32 5.24 6.13 -25.21
C GLY A 32 3.89 6.79 -25.52
N VAL A 33 2.79 6.31 -24.91
CA VAL A 33 1.44 6.85 -25.13
C VAL A 33 0.97 7.62 -23.91
N LEU A 34 0.85 8.95 -24.05
CA LEU A 34 0.46 9.84 -22.96
C LEU A 34 -1.03 10.20 -22.99
N SER A 35 -1.66 10.21 -21.81
CA SER A 35 -2.99 10.79 -21.65
C SER A 35 -2.91 12.31 -21.73
N ARG A 36 -3.79 12.91 -22.55
CA ARG A 36 -3.88 14.38 -22.62
C ARG A 36 -4.34 15.04 -21.31
N LYS A 37 -5.07 14.30 -20.47
CA LYS A 37 -5.62 14.81 -19.21
C LYS A 37 -4.56 14.90 -18.12
N THR A 38 -3.74 13.86 -17.99
CA THR A 38 -2.77 13.72 -16.89
C THR A 38 -1.33 13.99 -17.32
N GLY A 39 -1.05 13.95 -18.64
CA GLY A 39 0.32 13.98 -19.17
C GLY A 39 1.14 12.74 -18.82
N LYS A 40 0.51 11.70 -18.29
CA LYS A 40 1.16 10.45 -17.85
C LYS A 40 0.86 9.32 -18.82
N ALA A 41 1.71 8.30 -18.80
CA ALA A 41 1.56 7.15 -19.68
C ALA A 41 0.29 6.35 -19.36
N VAL A 42 -0.40 5.92 -20.42
CA VAL A 42 -1.61 5.10 -20.33
C VAL A 42 -1.25 3.65 -20.04
N LEU A 43 -1.94 3.05 -19.08
CA LEU A 43 -1.73 1.66 -18.66
C LEU A 43 -2.48 0.68 -19.57
N ASN A 44 -1.92 -0.52 -19.73
CA ASN A 44 -2.49 -1.64 -20.45
C ASN A 44 -2.60 -2.91 -19.57
N ALA A 45 -3.19 -3.97 -20.13
CA ALA A 45 -3.48 -5.20 -19.39
C ALA A 45 -2.25 -5.93 -18.82
N ASN A 46 -1.07 -5.72 -19.39
CA ASN A 46 0.17 -6.39 -19.00
C ASN A 46 0.93 -5.65 -17.88
N ASP A 47 0.47 -4.48 -17.45
CA ASP A 47 1.09 -3.69 -16.35
C ASP A 47 0.67 -4.21 -14.97
N HIS A 48 0.76 -5.52 -14.77
CA HIS A 48 0.33 -6.21 -13.56
C HIS A 48 1.49 -6.73 -12.71
N LYS A 49 2.72 -6.72 -13.24
CA LYS A 49 3.85 -7.45 -12.64
C LYS A 49 4.22 -6.88 -11.27
N TRP A 50 4.31 -7.79 -10.29
CA TRP A 50 4.81 -7.47 -8.96
C TRP A 50 6.26 -6.96 -9.02
N GLN A 51 6.58 -5.93 -8.22
CA GLN A 51 7.89 -5.24 -8.16
C GLN A 51 8.27 -4.41 -9.38
N ASP A 52 7.73 -4.72 -10.56
CA ASP A 52 7.92 -3.90 -11.75
C ASP A 52 6.86 -2.80 -11.84
N ASN A 53 5.58 -3.18 -11.77
CA ASN A 53 4.46 -2.29 -12.01
C ASN A 53 3.57 -2.06 -10.78
N ILE A 54 3.29 -3.14 -10.06
CA ILE A 54 2.45 -3.16 -8.88
C ILE A 54 3.33 -3.24 -7.64
N LEU A 55 3.25 -2.19 -6.81
CA LEU A 55 3.89 -2.13 -5.50
C LEU A 55 2.96 -2.66 -4.40
N GLY A 56 3.53 -2.93 -3.22
CA GLY A 56 2.79 -3.59 -2.15
C GLY A 56 1.70 -2.70 -1.57
N TYR A 57 0.66 -3.32 -0.98
CA TYR A 57 -0.45 -2.62 -0.35
C TYR A 57 -0.37 -2.66 1.19
N GLY A 58 0.83 -2.52 1.74
CA GLY A 58 1.04 -2.45 3.19
C GLY A 58 0.87 -3.81 3.84
N MET A 59 -0.01 -3.92 4.83
CA MET A 59 -0.32 -5.17 5.53
C MET A 59 -1.51 -5.89 4.89
N CYS A 60 -1.46 -7.21 4.82
CA CYS A 60 -2.42 -8.07 4.16
C CYS A 60 -3.25 -8.85 5.18
N SER A 61 -4.51 -8.47 5.36
CA SER A 61 -5.41 -9.10 6.35
C SER A 61 -5.74 -10.56 6.05
N ALA A 62 -5.56 -11.05 4.82
CA ALA A 62 -5.78 -12.46 4.47
C ALA A 62 -4.84 -13.43 5.21
N PHE A 63 -3.65 -12.98 5.63
CA PHE A 63 -2.68 -13.78 6.40
C PHE A 63 -2.31 -13.15 7.74
N CYS A 64 -2.80 -11.94 8.02
CA CYS A 64 -2.55 -11.22 9.29
C CYS A 64 -3.53 -11.56 10.40
N ASP A 65 -3.91 -12.83 10.46
CA ASP A 65 -4.52 -13.42 11.65
C ASP A 65 -3.48 -14.33 12.28
N ASP A 66 -3.05 -13.99 13.50
CA ASP A 66 -2.18 -14.84 14.31
C ASP A 66 -2.81 -16.21 14.58
N ASN A 67 -4.13 -16.35 14.40
CA ASN A 67 -4.87 -17.60 14.47
C ASN A 67 -5.02 -18.36 13.15
N ASN A 68 -4.61 -17.79 12.01
CA ASN A 68 -4.64 -18.47 10.73
C ASN A 68 -3.70 -19.70 10.76
N LYS A 69 -4.25 -20.88 10.45
CA LYS A 69 -3.50 -22.15 10.45
C LYS A 69 -2.27 -22.11 9.54
N LEU A 70 -2.35 -21.43 8.40
CA LEU A 70 -1.22 -21.27 7.47
C LEU A 70 -0.13 -20.39 8.07
N THR A 71 -0.50 -19.28 8.71
CA THR A 71 0.42 -18.38 9.43
C THR A 71 1.10 -19.11 10.59
N LYS A 72 0.35 -19.92 11.34
CA LYS A 72 0.90 -20.79 12.40
C LYS A 72 1.85 -21.85 11.85
N MET A 73 1.53 -22.50 10.73
CA MET A 73 2.41 -23.50 10.09
C MET A 73 3.73 -22.88 9.59
N ILE A 74 3.66 -21.74 8.91
CA ILE A 74 4.87 -21.07 8.40
C ILE A 74 5.76 -20.59 9.55
N ASN A 75 5.17 -20.00 10.59
CA ASN A 75 5.92 -19.51 11.74
C ASN A 75 6.48 -20.64 12.63
N SER A 76 5.79 -21.79 12.73
CA SER A 76 6.26 -22.94 13.53
C SER A 76 7.39 -23.72 12.85
N ALA A 77 7.37 -23.87 11.53
CA ALA A 77 8.48 -24.48 10.78
C ALA A 77 9.79 -23.67 10.85
N GLN A 78 9.73 -22.41 11.29
CA GLN A 78 10.85 -21.47 11.39
C GLN A 78 11.48 -21.42 12.79
N GLN A 79 10.94 -22.14 13.79
CA GLN A 79 11.41 -22.15 15.18
C GLN A 79 12.50 -23.20 15.47
N ASN A 80 12.99 -23.92 14.46
CA ASN A 80 14.05 -24.91 14.67
C ASN A 80 15.36 -24.21 15.06
N GLU A 81 15.86 -24.58 16.23
CA GLU A 81 16.78 -23.85 17.14
C GLU A 81 18.16 -23.45 16.59
N ASN A 82 18.47 -23.67 15.31
CA ASN A 82 19.84 -23.52 14.79
C ASN A 82 19.98 -22.84 13.42
N ARG A 83 19.05 -21.96 13.04
CA ARG A 83 19.21 -21.18 11.80
C ARG A 83 18.66 -19.77 11.99
N PHE A 84 19.56 -18.78 11.96
CA PHE A 84 19.34 -17.34 11.79
C PHE A 84 17.85 -16.95 11.81
N VAL A 85 17.34 -16.46 12.96
CA VAL A 85 15.94 -16.06 13.14
C VAL A 85 15.61 -15.00 12.09
N ARG A 86 15.01 -15.41 10.97
CA ARG A 86 14.45 -14.47 10.01
C ARG A 86 13.26 -13.82 10.72
N PRO A 87 13.11 -12.49 10.66
CA PRO A 87 11.95 -11.82 11.27
C PRO A 87 10.67 -12.51 10.84
N ARG A 88 9.67 -12.60 11.75
CA ARG A 88 8.31 -13.10 11.44
C ARG A 88 7.93 -12.62 10.05
N VAL A 89 7.31 -13.48 9.23
CA VAL A 89 6.74 -13.06 7.96
C VAL A 89 5.77 -11.92 8.28
N LYS A 90 6.25 -10.68 8.17
CA LYS A 90 5.40 -9.49 8.25
C LYS A 90 4.39 -9.72 7.15
N CYS A 91 3.10 -9.61 7.45
CA CYS A 91 2.02 -9.86 6.51
C CYS A 91 2.00 -8.82 5.38
N VAL A 92 3.13 -8.57 4.73
CA VAL A 92 3.24 -7.54 3.71
C VAL A 92 2.44 -8.00 2.51
N CYS A 93 1.56 -7.13 2.04
CA CYS A 93 0.76 -7.38 0.85
C CYS A 93 1.65 -7.24 -0.37
N HIS A 94 2.27 -8.34 -0.80
CA HIS A 94 3.13 -8.40 -1.99
C HIS A 94 2.35 -8.49 -3.31
N ALA A 95 1.02 -8.27 -3.32
CA ALA A 95 0.20 -8.16 -4.54
C ALA A 95 0.61 -9.08 -5.71
N GLN A 96 0.97 -10.34 -5.43
CA GLN A 96 1.56 -11.22 -6.45
C GLN A 96 0.49 -11.59 -7.46
N THR A 97 0.76 -11.39 -8.74
CA THR A 97 -0.23 -11.52 -9.82
C THR A 97 0.34 -12.47 -10.87
N GLU A 98 -0.45 -13.46 -11.25
CA GLU A 98 -0.06 -14.44 -12.28
C GLU A 98 -0.71 -14.09 -13.63
N GLU A 99 -1.85 -13.39 -13.59
CA GLU A 99 -2.68 -13.07 -14.74
C GLU A 99 -2.72 -11.57 -15.00
N ALA A 100 -2.97 -11.22 -16.28
CA ALA A 100 -3.18 -9.85 -16.71
C ALA A 100 -4.45 -9.21 -16.11
N TRP A 101 -4.54 -7.88 -16.17
CA TRP A 101 -5.73 -7.15 -15.77
C TRP A 101 -6.98 -7.63 -16.52
N ARG A 102 -8.09 -7.72 -15.80
CA ARG A 102 -9.40 -8.13 -16.32
C ARG A 102 -10.30 -6.91 -16.47
N ASN A 103 -11.39 -7.09 -17.23
CA ASN A 103 -12.36 -6.04 -17.54
C ASN A 103 -11.70 -4.79 -18.19
N VAL A 104 -10.95 -5.05 -19.27
CA VAL A 104 -10.14 -4.09 -20.03
C VAL A 104 -10.90 -3.58 -21.26
N TYR A 105 -10.51 -2.42 -21.78
CA TYR A 105 -11.15 -1.83 -22.96
C TYR A 105 -10.40 -2.21 -24.25
N LYS A 106 -10.98 -3.13 -25.01
CA LYS A 106 -10.33 -3.76 -26.18
C LYS A 106 -10.24 -2.91 -27.45
N HIS A 107 -10.88 -1.74 -27.48
CA HIS A 107 -10.90 -0.90 -28.69
C HIS A 107 -9.55 -0.23 -28.95
N PHE A 108 -8.82 0.11 -27.90
CA PHE A 108 -7.45 0.64 -28.00
C PHE A 108 -6.47 -0.36 -27.42
N VAL A 109 -5.39 -0.58 -28.16
CA VAL A 109 -4.33 -1.54 -27.85
C VAL A 109 -3.00 -0.81 -27.87
N ILE A 110 -2.20 -1.01 -26.82
CA ILE A 110 -0.86 -0.47 -26.64
C ILE A 110 0.06 -1.68 -26.46
N GLU A 111 1.11 -1.79 -27.27
CA GLU A 111 2.06 -2.93 -27.23
C GLU A 111 1.39 -4.31 -27.26
N GLY A 112 0.30 -4.44 -28.02
CA GLY A 112 -0.45 -5.70 -28.14
C GLY A 112 -1.41 -6.00 -26.98
N ALA A 113 -1.49 -5.14 -25.95
CA ALA A 113 -2.40 -5.29 -24.82
C ALA A 113 -3.48 -4.19 -24.78
N PRO A 114 -4.73 -4.53 -24.39
CA PRO A 114 -5.81 -3.56 -24.30
C PRO A 114 -5.63 -2.60 -23.11
N VAL A 115 -6.15 -1.37 -23.25
CA VAL A 115 -6.00 -0.32 -22.23
C VAL A 115 -6.86 -0.54 -20.98
N LEU A 116 -6.37 -0.06 -19.84
CA LEU A 116 -7.08 -0.11 -18.56
C LEU A 116 -8.10 1.03 -18.42
N THR A 117 -9.20 0.73 -17.73
CA THR A 117 -10.23 1.70 -17.33
C THR A 117 -10.51 1.60 -15.83
N LYS A 118 -11.35 2.48 -15.30
CA LYS A 118 -11.70 2.47 -13.86
C LYS A 118 -12.27 1.14 -13.37
N ASP A 119 -12.98 0.43 -14.24
CA ASP A 119 -13.63 -0.84 -13.91
C ASP A 119 -12.70 -2.05 -14.04
N SER A 120 -11.48 -1.83 -14.54
CA SER A 120 -10.47 -2.87 -14.66
C SER A 120 -10.00 -3.31 -13.27
N PHE A 121 -9.73 -4.61 -13.13
CA PHE A 121 -9.31 -5.18 -11.85
C PHE A 121 -8.30 -6.29 -12.06
N LEU A 122 -7.58 -6.60 -10.98
CA LEU A 122 -6.52 -7.58 -10.98
C LEU A 122 -6.69 -8.50 -9.76
N GLU A 123 -6.45 -9.78 -9.93
CA GLU A 123 -6.54 -10.76 -8.85
C GLU A 123 -5.13 -11.12 -8.39
N CYS A 124 -4.88 -11.02 -7.09
CA CYS A 124 -3.63 -11.52 -6.54
C CYS A 124 -3.75 -13.02 -6.24
N LYS A 125 -2.61 -13.72 -6.28
CA LYS A 125 -2.46 -15.16 -5.98
C LYS A 125 -3.09 -15.58 -4.65
N PHE A 126 -3.25 -14.62 -3.74
CA PHE A 126 -3.81 -14.83 -2.41
C PHE A 126 -5.32 -14.56 -2.33
N GLY A 127 -6.01 -14.39 -3.47
CA GLY A 127 -7.46 -14.21 -3.57
C GLY A 127 -7.94 -12.77 -3.35
N GLY A 128 -7.03 -11.80 -3.18
CA GLY A 128 -7.38 -10.39 -3.05
C GLY A 128 -7.65 -9.74 -4.41
N ILE A 129 -8.71 -8.94 -4.50
CA ILE A 129 -9.00 -8.15 -5.71
C ILE A 129 -8.40 -6.75 -5.57
N ILE A 130 -7.61 -6.35 -6.56
CA ILE A 130 -7.00 -5.03 -6.71
C ILE A 130 -7.86 -4.21 -7.67
N ARG A 131 -8.29 -3.02 -7.24
CA ARG A 131 -9.15 -2.12 -8.01
C ARG A 131 -8.63 -0.69 -8.01
N PHE A 132 -8.92 0.05 -9.07
CA PHE A 132 -8.71 1.49 -9.10
C PHE A 132 -9.64 2.20 -8.10
N CYS A 133 -9.12 3.17 -7.37
CA CYS A 133 -9.81 3.90 -6.31
C CYS A 133 -9.51 5.40 -6.36
N ALA A 134 -10.12 6.18 -5.48
CA ALA A 134 -9.81 7.60 -5.33
C ALA A 134 -8.46 7.78 -4.62
N PRO A 135 -7.73 8.88 -4.88
CA PRO A 135 -6.51 9.20 -4.14
C PRO A 135 -6.79 9.31 -2.63
N PRO A 136 -5.79 9.04 -1.77
CA PRO A 136 -5.90 9.28 -0.34
C PRO A 136 -6.10 10.77 -0.05
N LYS A 137 -6.94 11.06 0.96
CA LYS A 137 -7.15 12.41 1.49
C LYS A 137 -6.29 12.64 2.74
N PRO A 138 -5.99 13.90 3.12
CA PRO A 138 -5.32 14.18 4.38
C PRO A 138 -6.08 13.56 5.56
N GLY A 139 -5.38 12.76 6.37
CA GLY A 139 -5.97 12.01 7.49
C GLY A 139 -6.42 10.59 7.17
N ASP A 140 -6.39 10.15 5.90
CA ASP A 140 -6.66 8.76 5.55
C ASP A 140 -5.58 7.83 6.13
N THR A 141 -6.01 6.75 6.79
CA THR A 141 -5.10 5.72 7.35
C THR A 141 -4.54 4.77 6.28
N ASP A 142 -5.08 4.83 5.06
CA ASP A 142 -4.68 4.01 3.92
C ASP A 142 -3.82 4.77 2.89
N ALA A 143 -3.32 5.95 3.25
CA ALA A 143 -2.35 6.66 2.43
C ALA A 143 -1.05 5.83 2.28
N PRO A 144 -0.41 5.84 1.09
CA PRO A 144 0.92 5.26 0.96
C PRO A 144 1.87 6.01 1.90
N GLN A 145 2.35 5.34 2.95
CA GLN A 145 3.31 5.93 3.86
C GLN A 145 4.71 5.74 3.28
N THR A 146 5.40 6.84 2.99
CA THR A 146 6.83 6.77 2.76
C THR A 146 7.55 6.43 4.07
N VAL A 147 8.75 5.83 3.98
CA VAL A 147 9.56 5.52 5.18
C VAL A 147 9.81 6.78 6.02
N GLY A 148 9.96 7.95 5.36
CA GLY A 148 10.14 9.24 6.04
C GLY A 148 8.91 9.68 6.84
N GLU A 149 7.70 9.50 6.30
CA GLU A 149 6.46 9.84 7.00
C GLU A 149 6.20 8.93 8.20
N GLN A 150 6.51 7.63 8.09
CA GLN A 150 6.40 6.70 9.23
C GLN A 150 7.32 7.09 10.39
N VAL A 151 8.58 7.42 10.08
CA VAL A 151 9.55 7.85 11.09
C VAL A 151 9.09 9.15 11.74
N THR A 152 8.60 10.10 10.96
CA THR A 152 8.14 11.41 11.46
C THR A 152 6.93 11.25 12.38
N ASN A 153 5.93 10.44 12.00
CA ASN A 153 4.74 10.19 12.82
C ASN A 153 5.11 9.49 14.13
N ASN A 154 5.98 8.48 14.09
CA ASN A 154 6.46 7.81 15.29
C ASN A 154 7.21 8.77 16.24
N ILE A 155 8.01 9.69 15.70
CA ILE A 155 8.70 10.71 16.48
C ILE A 155 7.69 11.67 17.11
N MET A 156 6.71 12.15 16.34
CA MET A 156 5.65 13.07 16.80
C MET A 156 4.82 12.45 17.93
N GLU A 157 4.33 11.22 17.77
CA GLU A 157 3.57 10.51 18.82
C GLU A 157 4.39 10.34 20.10
N LYS A 158 5.67 10.02 19.95
CA LYS A 158 6.56 9.87 21.11
C LYS A 158 6.82 11.21 21.79
N LEU A 159 6.97 12.30 21.03
CA LEU A 159 7.12 13.66 21.54
C LEU A 159 5.89 14.10 22.35
N ASP A 160 4.69 13.85 21.82
CA ASP A 160 3.42 14.12 22.50
C ASP A 160 3.30 13.34 23.82
N SER A 161 3.70 12.06 23.80
CA SER A 161 3.69 11.23 25.01
C SER A 161 4.65 11.78 26.09
N LEU A 162 5.80 12.33 25.69
CA LEU A 162 6.78 12.91 26.60
C LEU A 162 6.31 14.27 27.15
N GLN A 163 5.68 15.10 26.32
CA GLN A 163 5.10 16.37 26.76
C GLN A 163 4.00 16.15 27.80
N LYS A 164 3.10 15.18 27.57
CA LYS A 164 2.06 14.80 28.55
C LYS A 164 2.67 14.34 29.87
N LYS A 165 3.73 13.52 29.83
CA LYS A 165 4.46 13.10 31.05
C LYS A 165 5.10 14.28 31.77
N ARG A 166 5.70 15.23 31.04
CA ARG A 166 6.32 16.44 31.62
C ARG A 166 5.30 17.31 32.35
N GLU A 167 4.14 17.55 31.75
CA GLU A 167 3.09 18.36 32.37
C GLU A 167 2.46 17.65 33.57
N ALA A 168 2.29 16.32 33.52
CA ALA A 168 1.86 15.55 34.70
C ALA A 168 2.84 15.68 35.88
N ILE A 169 4.15 15.66 35.63
CA ILE A 169 5.18 15.83 36.67
C ILE A 169 5.12 17.24 37.28
N LYS A 170 4.87 18.29 36.49
CA LYS A 170 4.74 19.66 36.99
C LYS A 170 3.53 19.87 37.90
N ILE A 171 2.46 19.11 37.70
CA ILE A 171 1.25 19.17 38.55
C ILE A 171 1.52 18.53 39.92
N VAL A 172 2.40 17.51 39.98
CA VAL A 172 2.70 16.75 41.20
C VAL A 172 3.79 17.41 42.06
N LEU A 173 4.62 18.29 41.50
CA LEU A 173 5.65 19.00 42.26
C LEU A 173 5.04 20.22 42.99
N PRO A 174 5.06 20.28 44.33
CA PRO A 174 4.57 21.44 45.05
C PRO A 174 5.45 22.65 44.73
N ARG A 175 4.83 23.78 44.35
CA ARG A 175 5.50 25.08 44.26
C ARG A 175 6.09 25.39 45.65
N LYS A 176 7.38 25.12 45.85
CA LYS A 176 8.12 25.63 47.02
C LYS A 176 8.03 27.16 46.96
N LYS A 177 7.09 27.74 47.71
CA LYS A 177 7.09 29.17 48.01
C LYS A 177 8.33 29.42 48.85
N PHE A 178 9.37 29.98 48.23
CA PHE A 178 10.44 30.63 48.98
C PHE A 178 9.82 31.87 49.64
N VAL A 179 9.51 31.75 50.93
CA VAL A 179 9.21 32.88 51.79
C VAL A 179 10.55 33.52 52.14
N LYS A 180 10.72 34.78 51.76
CA LYS A 180 11.88 35.62 52.14
C LYS A 180 11.81 35.99 53.61
#